data_AF-A0A5J4Q1L3-F1
#
_entry.id   AF-A0A5J4Q1L3-F1
#
_cell.length_a   1.000
_cell.length_b   1.000
_cell.length_c   1.000
_cell.angle_alpha   90.00
_cell.angle_beta   90.00
_cell.angle_gamma   90.00
#
_symmetry.space_group_name_H-M   'P 1'
#
loop_
_entity.id
_entity.type
_entity.pdbx_description
1 polymer ?
#
loop_
_entity_poly.entity_id
_entity_poly.type
_entity_poly.pdbx_seq_one_letter_code
_entity_poly.pdbx_strand_id
1 'polypeptide(L)'
;MPKNTSNTRIPNIPAIESLQRMLPLEYRWLIYDVWGIHDFTAGGVQSGTNFLRRMQRYGDFDDLQSFARVAQMVNYEGHKSIFEAIYTNGSNGILMWMSQSAWPSMVWQTYDYYYDTNAGYFALKKQINR
;
A
#
# COMPACT_ATOMS: atom_id res chain seq x y z
N MET A 1 -24.75 3.95 4.48
CA MET A 1 -23.33 3.89 4.91
C MET A 1 -23.15 4.81 6.12
N PRO A 2 -22.18 4.54 7.02
CA PRO A 2 -21.91 5.42 8.15
C PRO A 2 -21.49 6.82 7.67
N LYS A 3 -21.93 7.87 8.39
CA LYS A 3 -21.70 9.27 8.02
C LYS A 3 -20.22 9.68 8.02
N ASN A 4 -19.40 8.95 8.78
CA ASN A 4 -17.95 9.05 8.86
C ASN A 4 -17.38 7.63 8.79
N THR A 5 -16.31 7.41 8.02
CA THR A 5 -15.61 6.11 7.98
C THR A 5 -14.29 6.24 8.72
N SER A 6 -14.12 5.47 9.80
CA SER A 6 -12.85 5.35 10.52
C SER A 6 -12.23 3.98 10.29
N ASN A 7 -10.90 3.92 10.33
CA ASN A 7 -10.10 2.71 10.21
C ASN A 7 -10.18 2.00 8.84
N THR A 8 -10.30 2.75 7.75
CA THR A 8 -10.17 2.19 6.39
C THR A 8 -8.72 1.77 6.14
N ARG A 9 -8.54 0.58 5.57
CA ARG A 9 -7.25 -0.09 5.39
C ARG A 9 -7.04 -0.44 3.92
N ILE A 10 -5.92 -0.02 3.33
CA ILE A 10 -5.45 -0.49 2.01
C ILE A 10 -3.96 -0.90 2.08
N PRO A 11 -3.55 -2.04 1.49
CA PRO A 11 -2.13 -2.38 1.43
C PRO A 11 -1.38 -1.28 0.71
N ASN A 12 -0.21 -0.91 1.23
CA ASN A 12 0.58 0.20 0.70
C ASN A 12 2.06 -0.16 0.72
N ILE A 13 2.46 -0.87 -0.32
CA ILE A 13 3.84 -1.36 -0.47
C ILE A 13 4.79 -0.15 -0.54
N PRO A 14 5.89 -0.12 0.25
CA PRO A 14 6.90 0.93 0.22
C PRO A 14 7.56 1.11 -1.16
N ALA A 15 8.25 2.24 -1.33
CA ALA A 15 9.11 2.46 -2.48
C ALA A 15 10.27 1.44 -2.52
N ILE A 16 10.92 1.27 -3.67
CA ILE A 16 11.96 0.25 -3.86
C ILE A 16 13.13 0.48 -2.89
N GLU A 17 13.48 1.72 -2.63
CA GLU A 17 14.54 2.13 -1.71
C GLU A 17 14.25 1.64 -0.29
N SER A 18 13.02 1.80 0.17
CA SER A 18 12.56 1.32 1.48
C SER A 18 12.47 -0.20 1.53
N LEU A 19 12.02 -0.85 0.45
CA LEU A 19 12.04 -2.32 0.34
C LEU A 19 13.48 -2.86 0.45
N GLN A 20 14.45 -2.21 -0.20
CA GLN A 20 15.86 -2.59 -0.15
C GLN A 20 16.49 -2.37 1.23
N ARG A 21 16.05 -1.35 1.99
CA ARG A 21 16.50 -1.16 3.38
C ARG A 21 15.87 -2.16 4.34
N MET A 22 14.62 -2.54 4.09
CA MET A 22 13.86 -3.46 4.91
C MET A 22 14.30 -4.92 4.72
N LEU A 23 14.53 -5.33 3.47
CA LEU A 23 14.84 -6.71 3.11
C LEU A 23 16.34 -6.94 2.92
N PRO A 24 16.94 -7.96 3.56
CA PRO A 24 18.30 -8.39 3.27
C PRO A 24 18.47 -8.76 1.79
N LEU A 25 19.67 -8.54 1.24
CA LEU A 25 19.96 -8.69 -0.19
C LEU A 25 19.51 -10.05 -0.75
N GLU A 26 19.72 -11.12 0.00
CA GLU A 26 19.37 -12.50 -0.39
C GLU A 26 17.86 -12.79 -0.41
N TYR A 27 17.05 -11.96 0.26
CA TYR A 27 15.59 -12.13 0.38
C TYR A 27 14.78 -11.05 -0.33
N ARG A 28 15.45 -10.18 -1.09
CA ARG A 28 14.81 -9.10 -1.86
C ARG A 28 13.94 -9.61 -3.00
N TRP A 29 14.22 -10.80 -3.52
CA TRP A 29 13.45 -11.44 -4.59
C TRP A 29 13.83 -12.94 -4.69
N LEU A 30 12.93 -13.91 -4.86
CA LEU A 30 11.45 -13.87 -4.98
C LEU A 30 10.74 -13.53 -3.64
N ILE A 31 9.41 -13.53 -3.61
CA ILE A 31 8.64 -13.33 -2.36
C ILE A 31 8.86 -14.55 -1.44
N TYR A 32 9.58 -14.34 -0.34
CA TYR A 32 9.91 -15.37 0.66
C TYR A 32 9.23 -15.12 2.01
N ASP A 33 9.37 -16.05 2.95
CA ASP A 33 8.80 -15.94 4.31
C ASP A 33 9.25 -14.68 5.05
N VAL A 34 10.43 -14.13 4.74
CA VAL A 34 10.92 -12.85 5.29
C VAL A 34 9.98 -11.69 4.98
N TRP A 35 9.27 -11.73 3.85
CA TRP A 35 8.24 -10.74 3.52
C TRP A 35 7.04 -10.84 4.47
N GLY A 36 6.72 -12.06 4.90
CA GLY A 36 5.67 -12.33 5.87
C GLY A 36 5.98 -11.77 7.26
N ILE A 37 7.28 -11.71 7.63
CA ILE A 37 7.72 -11.00 8.84
C ILE A 37 7.26 -9.55 8.71
N HIS A 38 7.48 -8.90 7.57
CA HIS A 38 7.06 -7.51 7.26
C HIS A 38 5.59 -7.36 6.82
N ASP A 39 4.71 -8.18 7.40
CA ASP A 39 3.26 -8.18 7.21
C ASP A 39 2.76 -8.56 5.81
N PHE A 40 3.63 -8.97 4.88
CA PHE A 40 3.23 -9.39 3.52
C PHE A 40 3.13 -10.92 3.42
N THR A 41 2.04 -11.46 3.96
CA THR A 41 1.73 -12.90 3.89
C THR A 41 0.70 -13.20 2.81
N ALA A 42 0.74 -14.42 2.25
CA ALA A 42 -0.21 -14.86 1.23
C ALA A 42 -1.67 -14.82 1.73
N GLY A 43 -1.89 -15.14 3.00
CA GLY A 43 -3.17 -15.09 3.71
C GLY A 43 -3.32 -13.88 4.64
N GLY A 44 -4.27 -13.93 5.58
CA GLY A 44 -4.43 -12.90 6.61
C GLY A 44 -5.13 -11.61 6.17
N VAL A 45 -5.08 -10.58 7.03
CA VAL A 45 -5.88 -9.34 6.90
C VAL A 45 -5.48 -8.51 5.65
N GLN A 46 -4.23 -8.58 5.21
CA GLN A 46 -3.77 -7.94 3.96
C GLN A 46 -4.21 -8.68 2.71
N SER A 47 -4.30 -10.01 2.83
CA SER A 47 -4.42 -10.93 1.71
C SER A 47 -3.42 -10.63 0.59
N GLY A 48 -2.12 -10.89 0.82
CA GLY A 48 -1.06 -10.65 -0.16
C GLY A 48 -1.33 -11.33 -1.50
N THR A 49 -1.92 -12.53 -1.50
CA THR A 49 -2.36 -13.23 -2.74
C THR A 49 -3.34 -12.39 -3.56
N ASN A 50 -4.31 -11.75 -2.91
CA ASN A 50 -5.27 -10.89 -3.60
C ASN A 50 -4.59 -9.61 -4.11
N PHE A 51 -3.61 -9.08 -3.37
CA PHE A 51 -2.82 -7.94 -3.84
C PHE A 51 -2.03 -8.29 -5.10
N LEU A 52 -1.30 -9.41 -5.12
CA LEU A 52 -0.57 -9.91 -6.28
C LEU A 52 -1.50 -10.11 -7.49
N ARG A 53 -2.68 -10.69 -7.29
CA ARG A 53 -3.69 -10.84 -8.34
C ARG A 53 -4.18 -9.49 -8.88
N ARG A 54 -4.28 -8.46 -8.02
CA ARG A 54 -4.63 -7.11 -8.48
C ARG A 54 -3.51 -6.49 -9.29
N MET A 55 -2.26 -6.68 -8.88
CA MET A 55 -1.08 -6.18 -9.59
C MET A 55 -1.00 -6.70 -11.03
N GLN A 56 -1.38 -7.95 -11.28
CA GLN A 56 -1.38 -8.53 -12.65
C GLN A 56 -2.20 -7.72 -13.67
N ARG A 57 -3.15 -6.89 -13.24
CA ARG A 57 -3.91 -5.99 -14.14
C ARG A 57 -3.15 -4.72 -14.53
N TYR A 58 -2.07 -4.40 -13.82
CA TYR A 58 -1.25 -3.21 -14.03
C TYR A 58 0.08 -3.52 -14.73
N GLY A 59 0.44 -4.79 -14.83
CA GLY A 59 1.60 -5.27 -15.58
C GLY A 59 2.29 -6.46 -14.91
N ASP A 60 3.26 -7.02 -15.62
CA ASP A 60 4.09 -8.11 -15.15
C ASP A 60 5.15 -7.62 -14.16
N PHE A 61 5.59 -8.52 -13.27
CA PHE A 61 6.58 -8.23 -12.22
C PHE A 61 7.47 -9.46 -11.96
N ASP A 62 8.60 -9.53 -12.68
CA ASP A 62 9.52 -10.66 -12.62
C ASP A 62 10.79 -10.39 -11.78
N ASP A 63 10.91 -9.18 -11.25
CA ASP A 63 11.97 -8.74 -10.37
C ASP A 63 11.46 -7.75 -9.31
N LEU A 64 12.30 -7.41 -8.32
CA LEU A 64 11.94 -6.45 -7.27
C LEU A 64 11.57 -5.07 -7.83
N GLN A 65 12.20 -4.62 -8.92
CA GLN A 65 12.01 -3.28 -9.45
C GLN A 65 10.66 -3.14 -10.16
N SER A 66 10.33 -4.10 -11.01
CA SER A 66 9.03 -4.25 -11.65
C SER A 66 7.93 -4.48 -10.61
N PHE A 67 8.17 -5.31 -9.60
CA PHE A 67 7.25 -5.47 -8.46
C PHE A 67 6.95 -4.15 -7.78
N ALA A 68 7.99 -3.40 -7.36
CA ALA A 68 7.81 -2.13 -6.67
C ALA A 68 7.05 -1.12 -7.54
N ARG A 69 7.42 -1.01 -8.83
CA ARG A 69 6.75 -0.13 -9.81
C ARG A 69 5.26 -0.46 -9.95
N VAL A 70 4.93 -1.74 -10.13
CA VAL A 70 3.54 -2.19 -10.29
C VAL A 70 2.75 -2.01 -8.99
N ALA A 71 3.37 -2.27 -7.84
CA ALA A 71 2.75 -2.06 -6.54
C ALA A 71 2.40 -0.58 -6.32
N GLN A 72 3.27 0.36 -6.72
CA GLN A 72 2.97 1.79 -6.64
C GLN A 72 1.72 2.18 -7.46
N MET A 73 1.48 1.55 -8.61
CA MET A 73 0.26 1.80 -9.39
C MET A 73 -1.00 1.34 -8.63
N VAL A 74 -0.95 0.15 -8.03
CA VAL A 74 -2.05 -0.38 -7.21
C VAL A 74 -2.28 0.49 -5.97
N ASN A 75 -1.21 0.94 -5.32
CA ASN A 75 -1.28 1.84 -4.17
C ASN A 75 -1.99 3.14 -4.55
N TYR A 76 -1.60 3.76 -5.67
CA TYR A 76 -2.18 5.02 -6.12
C TYR A 76 -3.68 4.89 -6.39
N GLU A 77 -4.07 3.92 -7.22
CA GLU A 77 -5.46 3.67 -7.59
C GLU A 77 -6.31 3.26 -6.39
N GLY A 78 -5.78 2.41 -5.51
CA GLY A 78 -6.46 2.01 -4.28
C GLY A 78 -6.80 3.21 -3.39
N HIS A 79 -5.82 4.07 -3.09
CA HIS A 79 -6.05 5.24 -2.23
C HIS A 79 -6.97 6.28 -2.89
N LYS A 80 -6.82 6.52 -4.19
CA LYS A 80 -7.73 7.37 -4.97
C LYS A 80 -9.17 6.85 -4.89
N SER A 81 -9.37 5.54 -5.07
CA SER A 81 -10.71 4.93 -5.07
C SER A 81 -11.44 5.09 -3.74
N ILE A 82 -10.72 5.01 -2.61
CA ILE A 82 -11.30 5.28 -1.29
C ILE A 82 -11.89 6.68 -1.25
N PHE A 83 -11.10 7.69 -1.64
CA PHE A 83 -11.50 9.08 -1.55
C PHE A 83 -12.69 9.39 -2.47
N GLU A 84 -12.66 8.88 -3.71
CA GLU A 84 -13.76 9.03 -4.66
C GLU A 84 -15.06 8.39 -4.15
N ALA A 85 -14.96 7.23 -3.48
CA ALA A 85 -16.11 6.57 -2.87
C ALA A 85 -16.70 7.38 -1.70
N ILE A 86 -15.88 7.99 -0.85
CA ILE A 86 -16.35 8.79 0.29
C ILE A 86 -17.08 10.04 -0.18
N TYR A 87 -16.50 10.73 -1.16
CA TYR A 87 -17.09 11.93 -1.74
C TYR A 87 -18.45 11.63 -2.35
N THR A 88 -18.53 10.57 -3.17
CA THR A 88 -19.76 10.15 -3.83
C THR A 88 -20.85 9.77 -2.83
N ASN A 89 -20.49 9.18 -1.68
CA ASN A 89 -21.43 8.77 -0.65
C ASN A 89 -21.83 9.89 0.33
N GLY A 90 -21.37 11.12 0.13
CA GLY A 90 -21.69 12.26 0.99
C GLY A 90 -21.19 12.10 2.44
N SER A 91 -20.08 11.38 2.64
CA SER A 91 -19.45 11.22 3.95
C SER A 91 -18.67 12.49 4.32
N ASN A 92 -18.72 12.90 5.59
CA ASN A 92 -18.11 14.16 6.05
C ASN A 92 -16.61 14.04 6.32
N GLY A 93 -16.05 12.83 6.19
CA GLY A 93 -14.61 12.61 6.32
C GLY A 93 -14.24 11.14 6.40
N ILE A 94 -12.93 10.90 6.33
CA ILE A 94 -12.30 9.60 6.55
C ILE A 94 -11.08 9.74 7.43
N LEU A 95 -10.91 8.79 8.34
CA LEU A 95 -9.64 8.53 9.01
C LEU A 95 -9.10 7.18 8.53
N MET A 96 -7.98 7.20 7.82
CA MET A 96 -7.31 5.98 7.36
C MET A 96 -6.45 5.38 8.46
N TRP A 97 -6.45 4.06 8.52
CA TRP A 97 -5.52 3.28 9.32
C TRP A 97 -4.40 2.82 8.39
N MET A 98 -3.15 3.30 8.51
CA MET A 98 -2.53 4.19 9.51
C MET A 98 -1.75 5.33 8.81
N SER A 99 -1.28 6.31 9.57
CA SER A 99 -0.35 7.31 9.06
C SER A 99 1.02 6.68 8.73
N GLN A 100 1.64 5.97 9.68
CA GLN A 100 2.90 5.27 9.51
C GLN A 100 3.03 4.06 10.43
N SER A 101 3.86 3.11 10.04
CA SER A 101 4.18 1.93 10.84
C SER A 101 5.28 2.23 11.86
N ALA A 102 5.23 1.60 13.04
CA ALA A 102 6.27 1.71 14.07
C ALA A 102 7.53 0.87 13.76
N TRP A 103 7.49 0.08 12.69
CA TRP A 103 8.56 -0.77 12.22
C TRP A 103 8.46 -0.91 10.68
N PRO A 104 9.53 -1.33 9.98
CA PRO A 104 9.47 -1.59 8.55
C PRO A 104 8.37 -2.60 8.20
N SER A 105 7.34 -2.13 7.50
CA SER A 105 6.13 -2.90 7.20
C SER A 105 5.67 -2.57 5.78
N MET A 106 4.89 -3.45 5.17
CA MET A 106 4.48 -3.30 3.76
C MET A 106 3.09 -2.69 3.56
N VAL A 107 2.43 -2.24 4.62
CA VAL A 107 0.97 -2.26 4.63
C VAL A 107 0.33 -1.16 5.47
N TRP A 108 -0.89 -0.76 5.10
CA TRP A 108 -1.79 0.18 5.80
C TRP A 108 -1.28 1.61 5.97
N GLN A 109 0.02 1.84 6.00
CA GLN A 109 0.66 3.12 6.20
C GLN A 109 0.37 4.11 5.06
N THR A 110 0.32 5.41 5.36
CA THR A 110 0.18 6.47 4.35
C THR A 110 1.56 6.85 3.79
N TYR A 111 2.56 6.93 4.67
CA TYR A 111 3.99 7.00 4.37
C TYR A 111 4.71 5.91 5.16
N ASP A 112 5.84 5.42 4.68
CA ASP A 112 6.48 4.25 5.27
C ASP A 112 7.28 4.56 6.56
N TYR A 113 7.85 3.52 7.17
CA TYR A 113 8.66 3.62 8.38
C TYR A 113 9.84 4.60 8.27
N TYR A 114 10.42 4.75 7.08
CA TYR A 114 11.54 5.65 6.82
C TYR A 114 11.06 7.06 6.45
N TYR A 115 9.77 7.35 6.62
CA TYR A 115 9.11 8.59 6.23
C TYR A 115 9.12 8.85 4.72
N ASP A 116 9.32 7.81 3.91
CA ASP A 116 9.24 7.96 2.46
C ASP A 116 7.78 7.97 2.01
N THR A 117 7.50 8.87 1.06
CA THR A 117 6.15 9.08 0.52
C THR A 117 5.96 8.22 -0.72
N ASN A 118 5.08 7.24 -0.61
CA ASN A 118 4.72 6.34 -1.72
C ASN A 118 3.59 6.92 -2.57
N ALA A 119 3.21 6.21 -3.63
CA ALA A 119 2.18 6.65 -4.56
C ALA A 119 0.79 6.79 -3.90
N GLY A 120 0.51 6.05 -2.84
CA GLY A 120 -0.71 6.21 -2.03
C GLY A 120 -0.81 7.60 -1.39
N TYR A 121 0.27 8.09 -0.79
CA TYR A 121 0.35 9.46 -0.24
C TYR A 121 0.05 10.50 -1.32
N PHE A 122 0.67 10.39 -2.50
CA PHE A 122 0.45 11.36 -3.58
C PHE A 122 -0.97 11.30 -4.16
N ALA A 123 -1.58 10.11 -4.23
CA ALA A 123 -2.98 9.97 -4.62
C ALA A 123 -3.89 10.76 -3.67
N LEU A 124 -3.71 10.61 -2.36
CA LEU A 124 -4.50 11.31 -1.35
C LEU A 124 -4.25 12.81 -1.38
N LYS A 125 -2.99 13.23 -1.42
CA LYS A 125 -2.61 14.64 -1.52
C LYS A 125 -3.26 15.31 -2.73
N LYS A 126 -3.33 14.62 -3.87
CA LYS A 126 -3.98 15.15 -5.07
C LYS A 126 -5.49 15.32 -4.90
N GLN A 127 -6.17 14.40 -4.22
CA GLN A 127 -7.62 14.48 -4.04
C GLN A 127 -8.04 15.50 -2.98
N ILE A 128 -7.19 15.76 -1.98
CA ILE A 128 -7.45 16.80 -0.96
C ILE A 128 -7.24 18.21 -1.52
N ASN A 129 -6.29 18.38 -2.45
CA ASN A 129 -5.99 19.69 -3.06
C ASN A 129 -6.75 19.93 -4.37
N ARG A 130 -7.89 19.25 -4.57
CA ARG A 130 -8.77 19.40 -5.74
C ARG A 130 -9.90 20.37 -5.41
#